data_AF-A0A918Y0Z0-F1
#
_entry.id   AF-A0A918Y0Z0-F1
#
_cell.length_a   1.000
_cell.length_b   1.000
_cell.length_c   1.000
_cell.angle_alpha   90.00
_cell.angle_beta   90.00
_cell.angle_gamma   90.00
#
_symmetry.space_group_name_H-M   'P 1'
#
loop_
_entity.id
_entity.type
_entity.pdbx_description
1 polymer ?
#
loop_
_entity_poly.entity_id
_entity_poly.type
_entity_poly.pdbx_seq_one_letter_code
_entity_poly.pdbx_strand_id
1 'polypeptide(L)'
;MSEFSIDGRPVPFTEGQTVAAALVAAGRVAWRTTRVGHRPRGVFCGIGVCFDCLVTIDGAGGQRACVVPARPGMNVTTGETMTTAATATTAATATTATTEEGDDD
;
A
#
# COMPACT_ATOMS: atom_id res chain seq x y z
N MET A 1 -4.83 10.02 11.67
CA MET A 1 -5.08 8.85 10.81
C MET A 1 -3.74 8.20 10.55
N SER A 2 -3.58 6.91 10.85
CA SER A 2 -2.30 6.22 10.67
C SER A 2 -2.11 5.82 9.21
N GLU A 3 -0.88 5.89 8.71
CA GLU A 3 -0.57 5.55 7.32
C GLU A 3 0.77 4.80 7.18
N PHE A 4 0.86 4.01 6.12
CA PHE A 4 2.13 3.47 5.61
C PHE A 4 2.31 3.91 4.16
N SER A 5 3.49 3.71 3.59
CA SER A 5 3.73 4.02 2.17
C SER A 5 3.74 2.75 1.32
N ILE A 6 3.13 2.80 0.13
CA ILE A 6 3.26 1.78 -0.90
C ILE A 6 3.76 2.40 -2.20
N ASP A 7 4.90 1.92 -2.70
CA ASP A 7 5.51 2.45 -3.92
C ASP A 7 5.67 4.00 -3.86
N GLY A 8 5.99 4.53 -2.67
CA GLY A 8 6.11 5.96 -2.40
C GLY A 8 4.79 6.73 -2.20
N ARG A 9 3.64 6.05 -2.22
CA ARG A 9 2.31 6.67 -2.03
C ARG A 9 1.74 6.36 -0.65
N PRO A 10 1.23 7.34 0.09
CA PRO A 10 0.62 7.08 1.40
C PRO A 10 -0.65 6.25 1.26
N VAL A 11 -0.85 5.33 2.20
CA VAL A 11 -2.05 4.48 2.34
C VAL A 11 -2.55 4.60 3.78
N PRO A 12 -3.74 5.20 3.99
CA PRO A 12 -4.33 5.23 5.31
C PRO A 12 -4.79 3.83 5.73
N PHE A 13 -4.75 3.56 7.02
CA PHE A 13 -5.29 2.33 7.57
C PHE A 13 -5.95 2.57 8.94
N THR A 14 -6.85 1.65 9.29
CA THR A 14 -7.46 1.54 10.62
C THR A 14 -6.68 0.53 11.45
N GLU A 15 -6.48 0.82 12.74
CA GLU A 15 -5.82 -0.11 13.65
C GLU A 15 -6.46 -1.51 13.60
N GLY A 16 -5.62 -2.54 13.63
CA GLY A 16 -6.04 -3.93 13.47
C GLY A 16 -6.13 -4.42 12.01
N GLN A 17 -6.09 -3.53 11.02
CA GLN A 17 -6.00 -3.96 9.62
C GLN A 17 -4.63 -4.57 9.29
N THR A 18 -4.64 -5.52 8.36
CA THR A 18 -3.43 -5.97 7.67
C THR A 18 -3.07 -5.02 6.54
N VAL A 19 -1.83 -5.10 6.04
CA VAL A 19 -1.40 -4.32 4.86
C VAL A 19 -2.34 -4.55 3.68
N ALA A 20 -2.73 -5.80 3.40
CA ALA A 20 -3.68 -6.09 2.32
C ALA A 20 -5.07 -5.51 2.58
N ALA A 21 -5.58 -5.58 3.81
CA ALA A 21 -6.89 -5.03 4.15
C ALA A 21 -6.94 -3.51 3.94
N ALA A 22 -5.87 -2.80 4.33
CA ALA A 22 -5.73 -1.38 4.07
C ALA A 22 -5.68 -1.05 2.57
N LEU A 23 -4.95 -1.83 1.77
CA LEU A 23 -4.90 -1.66 0.32
C LEU A 23 -6.27 -1.87 -0.34
N VAL A 24 -7.01 -2.90 0.08
CA VAL A 24 -8.37 -3.16 -0.42
C VAL A 24 -9.33 -2.03 -0.02
N ALA A 25 -9.24 -1.53 1.22
CA ALA A 25 -10.03 -0.38 1.68
C ALA A 25 -9.71 0.89 0.88
N ALA A 26 -8.46 1.06 0.44
CA ALA A 26 -8.03 2.13 -0.46
C ALA A 26 -8.34 1.85 -1.95
N GLY A 27 -9.11 0.80 -2.27
CA GLY A 27 -9.52 0.45 -3.64
C GLY A 27 -8.46 -0.29 -4.47
N ARG A 28 -7.32 -0.67 -3.90
CA ARG A 28 -6.23 -1.39 -4.57
C ARG A 28 -6.29 -2.89 -4.28
N VAL A 29 -6.97 -3.64 -5.15
CA VAL A 29 -7.13 -5.10 -5.03
C VAL A 29 -6.05 -5.93 -5.74
N ALA A 30 -5.28 -5.30 -6.63
CA ALA A 30 -4.15 -5.90 -7.32
C ALA A 30 -2.94 -4.96 -7.27
N TRP A 31 -1.75 -5.53 -7.04
CA TRP A 31 -0.52 -4.76 -6.89
C TRP A 31 0.72 -5.42 -7.48
N ARG A 32 0.70 -6.72 -7.76
CA ARG A 32 1.77 -7.41 -8.50
C ARG A 32 1.19 -8.12 -9.72
N THR A 33 2.05 -8.66 -10.56
CA THR A 33 1.63 -9.52 -11.68
C THR A 33 2.34 -10.87 -11.64
N THR A 34 1.74 -11.90 -12.26
CA THR A 34 2.45 -13.16 -12.50
C THR A 34 3.59 -12.96 -13.49
N ARG A 35 4.70 -13.70 -13.30
CA ARG A 35 5.84 -13.68 -14.21
C ARG A 35 5.47 -14.05 -15.65
N VAL A 36 4.61 -15.06 -15.80
CA VAL A 36 4.10 -15.50 -17.10
C VAL A 36 2.73 -14.88 -17.33
N GLY A 37 2.56 -14.19 -18.45
CA GLY A 37 1.27 -13.63 -18.88
C GLY A 37 0.76 -12.42 -18.10
N HIS A 38 1.58 -11.83 -17.22
CA HIS A 38 1.31 -10.55 -16.53
C HIS A 38 -0.07 -10.43 -15.88
N ARG A 39 -0.60 -11.52 -15.33
CA ARG A 39 -1.94 -11.52 -14.74
C ARG A 39 -1.91 -10.77 -13.40
N PRO A 40 -2.86 -9.88 -13.13
CA PRO A 40 -2.89 -9.10 -11.89
C PRO A 40 -3.08 -10.03 -10.68
N ARG A 41 -2.36 -9.74 -9.59
CA ARG A 41 -2.40 -10.47 -8.33
C ARG A 41 -2.43 -9.49 -7.15
N GLY A 42 -3.11 -9.90 -6.09
CA GLY A 42 -3.24 -9.17 -4.82
C GLY A 42 -3.81 -10.08 -3.75
N VAL A 43 -4.76 -9.60 -2.94
CA VAL A 43 -5.40 -10.47 -1.94
C VAL A 43 -6.32 -11.48 -2.62
N PHE A 44 -6.21 -12.74 -2.22
CA PHE A 44 -7.09 -13.82 -2.68
C PHE A 44 -7.62 -14.62 -1.50
N CYS A 45 -6.77 -15.41 -0.84
CA CYS A 45 -7.20 -16.26 0.27
C CYS A 45 -7.40 -15.51 1.61
N GLY A 46 -6.79 -14.33 1.79
CA GLY A 46 -6.81 -13.59 3.06
C GLY A 46 -6.02 -14.23 4.23
N ILE A 47 -5.75 -15.53 4.18
CA ILE A 47 -5.18 -16.33 5.30
C ILE A 47 -3.69 -16.68 5.14
N GLY A 48 -3.02 -16.18 4.10
CA GLY A 48 -1.57 -16.34 3.92
C GLY A 48 -1.10 -17.65 3.29
N VAL A 49 -1.98 -18.47 2.71
CA VAL A 49 -1.61 -19.77 2.09
C VAL A 49 -1.35 -19.71 0.59
N CYS A 50 -1.96 -18.75 -0.13
CA CYS A 50 -1.92 -18.72 -1.61
C CYS A 50 -0.69 -18.01 -2.22
N PHE A 51 0.04 -17.21 -1.43
CA PHE A 51 1.17 -16.40 -1.90
C PHE A 51 0.84 -15.42 -3.04
N ASP A 52 -0.43 -15.04 -3.22
CA ASP A 52 -0.80 -14.00 -4.19
C ASP A 52 -0.64 -12.57 -3.68
N CYS A 53 -0.66 -12.38 -2.37
CA CYS A 53 -0.61 -11.09 -1.69
C CYS A 53 0.83 -10.60 -1.40
N LEU A 54 1.83 -11.03 -2.20
CA LEU A 54 3.24 -10.77 -1.90
C LEU A 54 3.65 -9.30 -2.08
N VAL A 55 4.48 -8.83 -1.16
CA VAL A 55 5.09 -7.50 -1.13
C VAL A 55 6.49 -7.56 -0.49
N THR A 56 7.25 -6.49 -0.65
CA THR A 56 8.47 -6.24 0.13
C THR A 56 8.15 -5.17 1.18
N ILE A 57 8.48 -5.42 2.44
CA ILE A 57 8.23 -4.49 3.56
C ILE A 57 9.56 -4.19 4.22
N ASP A 58 9.93 -2.92 4.28
CA ASP A 58 11.17 -2.44 4.93
C ASP A 58 12.43 -3.20 4.44
N GLY A 59 12.45 -3.52 3.14
CA GLY A 59 13.52 -4.28 2.47
C GLY A 59 13.40 -5.80 2.57
N ALA A 60 12.53 -6.34 3.43
CA ALA A 60 12.27 -7.77 3.52
C ALA A 60 11.26 -8.22 2.46
N GLY A 61 11.73 -8.95 1.45
CA GLY A 61 10.90 -9.48 0.37
C GLY A 61 10.04 -10.69 0.77
N GLY A 62 9.12 -11.05 -0.12
CA GLY A 62 8.31 -12.27 0.01
C GLY A 62 7.31 -12.24 1.17
N GLN A 63 7.00 -11.07 1.71
CA GLN A 63 6.06 -10.91 2.80
C GLN A 63 4.63 -11.01 2.29
N ARG A 64 3.76 -11.68 3.06
CA ARG A 64 2.35 -11.87 2.72
C ARG A 64 1.55 -10.72 3.31
N ALA A 65 1.23 -9.71 2.50
CA ALA A 65 0.49 -8.52 2.94
C ALA A 65 -0.82 -8.85 3.68
N CYS A 66 -1.42 -10.00 3.35
CA CYS A 66 -2.67 -10.45 3.93
C CYS A 66 -2.61 -10.93 5.39
N VAL A 67 -1.41 -11.16 5.93
CA VAL A 67 -1.23 -11.56 7.34
C VAL A 67 -0.25 -10.66 8.11
N VAL A 68 0.32 -9.65 7.45
CA VAL A 68 1.17 -8.65 8.10
C VAL A 68 0.28 -7.51 8.62
N PRO A 69 0.28 -7.21 9.93
CA PRO A 69 -0.42 -6.05 10.48
C PRO A 69 0.15 -4.75 9.89
N ALA A 70 -0.73 -3.82 9.49
CA ALA A 70 -0.31 -2.50 9.07
C ALA A 70 0.22 -1.70 10.29
N ARG A 71 1.34 -1.00 10.11
CA ARG A 71 1.92 -0.13 11.14
C ARG A 71 2.31 1.22 10.54
N PRO A 72 2.26 2.30 11.33
CA PRO A 72 2.66 3.61 10.85
C PRO A 72 4.11 3.61 10.36
N GLY A 73 4.38 4.29 9.25
CA GLY A 73 5.74 4.49 8.73
C GLY A 73 6.36 3.30 8.01
N MET A 74 5.64 2.17 7.85
CA MET A 74 6.12 1.06 7.01
C MET A 74 6.36 1.51 5.56
N ASN A 75 7.41 0.95 4.94
CA ASN A 75 7.68 1.13 3.52
C ASN A 75 7.40 -0.18 2.76
N VAL A 76 6.33 -0.18 1.99
CA VAL A 76 5.87 -1.32 1.19
C VAL A 76 6.18 -1.09 -0.28
N THR A 77 6.67 -2.10 -0.98
CA THR A 77 6.91 -2.05 -2.44
C THR A 77 6.36 -3.29 -3.14
N THR A 78 5.86 -3.12 -4.35
CA THR A 78 5.03 -4.12 -5.06
C THR A 78 5.69 -4.76 -6.30
N GLY A 79 6.93 -4.37 -6.61
CA GLY A 79 7.73 -4.93 -7.71
C GLY A 79 8.76 -5.98 -7.25
N GLU A 80 9.20 -6.82 -8.18
CA GLU A 80 10.46 -7.57 -8.01
C GLU A 80 11.58 -6.52 -7.96
N THR A 81 12.15 -6.30 -6.77
CA THR A 81 13.35 -5.48 -6.64
C THR A 81 14.51 -6.22 -7.30
N MET A 82 14.69 -6.04 -8.61
CA MET A 82 16.01 -6.12 -9.21
C MET A 82 16.63 -4.74 -8.97
N THR A 83 17.55 -4.65 -8.01
CA THR A 83 18.29 -3.41 -7.74
C THR A 83 19.01 -2.98 -9.03
N THR A 84 18.45 -2.01 -9.72
CA THR A 84 19.18 -0.99 -10.49
C THR A 84 18.31 0.27 -10.45
N ALA A 85 18.83 1.30 -9.80
CA ALA A 85 18.13 2.55 -9.53
C ALA A 85 17.71 3.27 -10.83
N ALA A 86 16.47 3.76 -10.89
CA ALA A 86 16.06 4.86 -11.78
C ALA A 86 14.76 5.54 -11.31
N THR A 87 14.94 6.74 -10.75
CA THR A 87 14.13 7.97 -10.84
C THR A 87 12.62 7.90 -10.58
N ALA A 88 12.22 8.32 -9.37
CA ALA A 88 10.87 8.79 -9.08
C ALA A 88 10.73 10.26 -9.51
N THR A 89 9.87 10.52 -10.50
CA THR A 89 9.37 11.87 -10.81
C THR A 89 8.00 12.06 -10.14
N THR A 90 7.95 13.13 -9.37
CA THR A 90 6.89 13.66 -8.50
C THR A 90 5.53 13.86 -9.19
N ALA A 91 4.44 13.64 -8.43
CA ALA A 91 3.30 14.57 -8.41
C ALA A 91 2.45 14.34 -7.15
N ALA A 92 2.55 15.27 -6.21
CA ALA A 92 1.61 15.49 -5.13
C ALA A 92 0.65 16.60 -5.55
N THR A 93 -0.65 16.47 -5.27
CA THR A 93 -1.46 17.60 -4.80
C THR A 93 -2.64 17.06 -4.00
N ALA A 94 -2.57 17.19 -2.68
CA ALA A 94 -3.74 17.24 -1.82
C ALA A 94 -4.16 18.71 -1.74
N THR A 95 -5.40 19.02 -2.09
CA THR A 95 -6.02 20.31 -1.74
C THR A 95 -6.92 20.05 -0.53
N THR A 96 -6.42 20.46 0.63
CA THR A 96 -7.19 20.61 1.86
C THR A 96 -8.10 21.83 1.70
N ALA A 97 -9.41 21.66 1.85
CA ALA A 97 -10.32 22.76 2.11
C ALA A 97 -10.68 22.72 3.60
N THR A 98 -10.12 23.66 4.35
CA THR A 98 -10.57 24.06 5.68
C THR A 98 -11.11 25.48 5.54
N THR A 99 -12.32 25.73 6.05
CA THR A 99 -12.65 26.96 6.79
C THR A 99 -13.92 26.69 7.59
N GLU A 100 -13.79 26.70 8.91
CA GLU A 100 -14.89 26.87 9.88
C GLU A 100 -14.85 28.33 10.39
N GLU A 101 -16.05 28.83 10.72
CA GLU A 101 -16.42 29.90 11.68
C GLU A 101 -16.10 31.40 11.44
N GLY A 102 -17.18 32.18 11.27
CA GLY A 102 -17.57 33.28 12.19
C GLY A 102 -17.18 34.73 11.86
N ASP A 103 -18.17 35.59 11.57
CA ASP A 103 -18.12 37.05 11.83
C ASP A 103 -19.56 37.65 11.90
N ASP A 104 -19.89 38.17 13.09
CA ASP A 104 -20.79 39.27 13.50
C ASP A 104 -21.68 40.02 12.47
N ASP A 105 -23.01 40.06 12.70
CA ASP A 105 -23.86 41.28 12.90
C ASP A 105 -25.30 40.89 13.33
#